data_AF-A0A3T1D8B9-F1
#
_entry.id   AF-A0A3T1D8B9-F1
#
_cell.length_a   1.000
_cell.length_b   1.000
_cell.length_c   1.000
_cell.angle_alpha   90.00
_cell.angle_beta   90.00
_cell.angle_gamma   90.00
#
_symmetry.space_group_name_H-M   'P 1'
#
loop_
_entity.id
_entity.type
_entity.pdbx_description
1 polymer ?
#
loop_
_entity_poly.entity_id
_entity_poly.type
_entity_poly.pdbx_seq_one_letter_code
_entity_poly.pdbx_strand_id
1 'polypeptide(L)'
;MTVSAVGSNLYINTSNPTTMVFWLRKYEVPDEYIENDWDVSDDELTNSIHVIGIVGIEALEEIVSKYLNDIVLLDVDWKCDNPL
;
A
#
# COMPACT_ATOMS: atom_id res chain seq x y z
N MET A 1 -26.29 -17.57 -30.67
CA MET A 1 -24.90 -17.13 -30.43
C MET A 1 -24.79 -16.87 -28.94
N THR A 2 -24.32 -17.85 -28.17
CA THR A 2 -24.20 -17.75 -26.72
C THR A 2 -22.81 -17.23 -26.40
N VAL A 3 -22.74 -16.00 -25.90
CA VAL A 3 -21.51 -15.43 -25.35
C VAL A 3 -21.44 -15.88 -23.89
N SER A 4 -20.62 -16.88 -23.62
CA SER A 4 -20.28 -17.26 -22.25
C SER A 4 -19.24 -16.27 -21.72
N ALA A 5 -19.52 -15.65 -20.57
CA ALA A 5 -18.53 -14.88 -19.84
C ALA A 5 -17.38 -15.82 -19.44
N VAL A 6 -16.22 -15.64 -20.08
CA VAL A 6 -14.96 -16.22 -19.60
C VAL A 6 -14.72 -15.59 -18.25
N GLY A 7 -14.70 -16.39 -17.19
CA GLY A 7 -14.67 -15.94 -15.80
C GLY A 7 -13.62 -14.87 -15.56
N SER A 8 -14.03 -13.61 -15.58
CA SER A 8 -13.24 -12.48 -15.16
C SER A 8 -13.31 -12.44 -13.64
N ASN A 9 -12.23 -12.79 -12.94
CA ASN A 9 -12.12 -12.46 -11.52
C ASN A 9 -12.35 -10.96 -11.38
N LEU A 10 -13.45 -10.57 -10.73
CA LEU A 10 -13.85 -9.17 -10.55
C LEU A 10 -12.86 -8.37 -9.68
N TYR A 11 -11.96 -9.08 -8.99
CA TYR A 11 -11.06 -8.51 -8.01
C TYR A 11 -9.64 -8.97 -8.28
N ILE A 12 -8.70 -8.02 -8.21
CA ILE A 12 -7.25 -8.27 -8.31
C ILE A 12 -6.74 -8.92 -7.01
N ASN A 13 -7.41 -8.66 -5.89
CA ASN A 13 -7.06 -9.21 -4.59
C ASN A 13 -7.53 -10.65 -4.46
N THR A 14 -6.61 -11.50 -4.01
CA THR A 14 -6.81 -12.93 -3.81
C THR A 14 -6.32 -13.26 -2.41
N SER A 15 -6.99 -14.22 -1.74
CA SER A 15 -6.56 -14.71 -0.43
C SER A 15 -5.25 -15.51 -0.49
N ASN A 16 -4.77 -15.81 -1.70
CA ASN A 16 -3.50 -16.50 -1.90
C ASN A 16 -2.35 -15.47 -1.88
N PRO A 17 -1.48 -15.51 -0.86
CA PRO A 17 -0.43 -14.53 -0.64
C PRO A 17 0.63 -14.50 -1.75
N THR A 18 0.72 -15.54 -2.59
CA THR A 18 1.68 -15.62 -3.71
C THR A 18 1.20 -14.90 -4.97
N THR A 19 -0.10 -14.60 -5.05
CA THR A 19 -0.74 -14.00 -6.24
C THR A 19 -1.35 -12.64 -5.96
N MET A 20 -1.34 -12.22 -4.70
CA MET A 20 -1.88 -10.92 -4.27
C MET A 20 -1.04 -9.78 -4.85
N VAL A 21 -1.70 -8.71 -5.28
CA VAL A 21 -1.04 -7.53 -5.85
C VAL A 21 -1.00 -6.42 -4.82
N PHE A 22 0.17 -5.84 -4.60
CA PHE A 22 0.40 -4.76 -3.65
C PHE A 22 0.88 -3.50 -4.36
N TRP A 23 0.56 -2.36 -3.74
CA TRP A 23 1.10 -1.05 -4.08
C TRP A 23 1.77 -0.48 -2.84
N LEU A 24 2.98 0.05 -3.02
CA LEU A 24 3.75 0.68 -1.95
C LEU A 24 3.93 2.15 -2.29
N ARG A 25 3.60 3.01 -1.33
CA ARG A 25 3.88 4.45 -1.38
C ARG A 25 4.79 4.81 -0.23
N LYS A 26 5.97 5.35 -0.52
CA LYS A 26 6.85 6.01 0.46
C LYS A 26 6.72 7.51 0.23
N TYR A 27 6.61 8.29 1.29
CA TYR A 27 6.62 9.75 1.24
C TYR A 27 7.08 10.31 2.58
N GLU A 28 7.52 11.55 2.56
CA GLU A 28 7.90 12.33 3.74
C GLU A 28 7.06 13.60 3.75
N VAL A 29 6.61 14.01 4.93
CA VAL A 29 5.84 15.24 5.15
C VAL A 29 6.60 16.13 6.13
N PRO A 30 6.52 17.46 6.01
CA PRO A 30 7.07 18.36 7.02
C PRO A 30 6.42 18.10 8.39
N ASP A 31 7.23 18.15 9.46
CA ASP A 31 6.78 17.85 10.83
C ASP A 31 5.60 18.74 11.27
N GLU A 32 5.53 19.97 10.77
CA GLU A 32 4.45 20.93 11.06
C GLU A 32 3.06 20.39 10.72
N TYR A 33 2.93 19.52 9.71
CA TYR A 33 1.64 18.90 9.38
C TYR A 33 1.19 17.92 10.48
N ILE A 34 2.12 17.18 11.06
CA ILE A 34 1.84 16.23 12.14
C ILE A 34 1.57 16.97 13.45
N GLU A 35 2.40 17.99 13.76
CA GLU A 35 2.27 18.76 15.01
C GLU A 35 0.97 19.55 15.10
N ASN A 36 0.43 20.01 13.96
CA ASN A 36 -0.78 20.82 13.90
C ASN A 36 -2.03 20.04 13.46
N ASP A 37 -1.92 18.72 13.26
CA ASP A 37 -3.02 17.86 12.79
C ASP A 37 -3.64 18.38 11.49
N TRP A 38 -2.78 18.74 10.53
CA TRP A 38 -3.20 19.31 9.24
C TRP A 38 -3.33 18.24 8.16
N ASP A 39 -4.34 18.42 7.31
CA ASP A 39 -4.48 17.62 6.10
C ASP A 39 -3.28 17.86 5.17
N VAL A 40 -2.75 16.77 4.62
CA VAL A 40 -1.62 16.80 3.68
C VAL A 40 -2.13 16.51 2.26
N SER A 41 -1.89 17.43 1.34
CA SER A 41 -2.15 17.23 -0.09
C SER A 41 -0.94 16.62 -0.82
N ASP A 42 -1.19 16.00 -1.99
CA ASP A 42 -0.15 15.28 -2.73
C ASP A 42 1.05 16.17 -3.17
N ASP A 43 0.83 17.46 -3.35
CA ASP A 43 1.83 18.47 -3.69
C ASP A 43 2.79 18.83 -2.54
N GLU A 44 2.38 18.56 -1.30
CA GLU A 44 3.14 18.80 -0.08
C GLU A 44 4.04 17.61 0.28
N LEU A 45 3.88 16.48 -0.43
CA LEU A 45 4.67 15.27 -0.23
C LEU A 45 6.08 15.43 -0.80
N THR A 46 7.07 15.15 0.04
CA THR A 46 8.48 15.12 -0.35
C THR A 46 9.00 13.69 -0.45
N ASN A 47 10.06 13.48 -1.24
CA ASN A 47 10.69 12.17 -1.45
C ASN A 47 9.70 11.04 -1.78
N SER A 48 8.64 11.37 -2.53
CA SER A 48 7.56 10.44 -2.83
C SER A 48 8.00 9.39 -3.85
N ILE A 49 7.80 8.12 -3.50
CA ILE A 49 8.08 6.96 -4.35
C ILE A 49 6.82 6.11 -4.41
N HIS A 50 6.41 5.77 -5.64
CA HIS A 50 5.34 4.83 -5.91
C HIS A 50 5.89 3.57 -6.56
N VAL A 51 5.65 2.43 -5.92
CA VAL A 51 5.94 1.12 -6.50
C VAL A 51 4.62 0.39 -6.67
N ILE A 52 4.27 0.12 -7.92
CA ILE A 52 3.02 -0.55 -8.30
C ILE A 52 3.32 -1.92 -8.91
N GLY A 53 2.32 -2.81 -8.90
CA GLY A 53 2.41 -4.12 -9.54
C GLY A 53 3.31 -5.12 -8.80
N ILE A 54 3.46 -4.97 -7.48
CA ILE A 54 4.19 -5.93 -6.65
C ILE A 54 3.31 -7.18 -6.53
N VAL A 55 3.78 -8.34 -6.97
CA VAL A 55 3.01 -9.58 -6.92
C VAL A 55 3.63 -10.53 -5.90
N GLY A 56 2.82 -10.92 -4.92
CA GLY A 56 3.22 -11.82 -3.85
C GLY A 56 3.78 -11.10 -2.63
N ILE A 57 3.52 -11.66 -1.44
CA ILE A 57 3.95 -11.09 -0.17
C ILE A 57 5.48 -11.06 -0.02
N GLU A 58 6.18 -12.10 -0.51
CA GLU A 58 7.65 -12.17 -0.44
C GLU A 58 8.31 -11.02 -1.23
N ALA A 59 7.75 -10.69 -2.41
CA ALA A 59 8.24 -9.57 -3.22
C ALA A 59 7.99 -8.22 -2.52
N LEU A 60 6.87 -8.09 -1.81
CA LEU A 60 6.59 -6.90 -0.99
C LEU A 60 7.61 -6.78 0.14
N GLU A 61 7.88 -7.86 0.88
CA GLU A 61 8.83 -7.87 1.98
C GLU A 61 10.24 -7.48 1.51
N GLU A 62 10.69 -8.01 0.36
CA GLU A 62 11.99 -7.64 -0.21
C GLU A 62 12.06 -6.14 -0.54
N ILE A 63 11.00 -5.57 -1.12
CA ILE A 63 10.95 -4.14 -1.46
C ILE A 63 10.91 -3.29 -0.19
N VAL A 64 10.07 -3.65 0.79
CA VAL A 64 9.95 -2.92 2.06
C VAL A 64 11.27 -2.92 2.83
N SER A 65 12.01 -4.04 2.82
CA SER A 65 13.31 -4.15 3.48
C SER A 65 14.37 -3.17 2.98
N LYS A 66 14.19 -2.60 1.76
CA LYS A 66 15.08 -1.57 1.20
C LYS A 66 14.85 -0.19 1.81
N TYR A 67 13.67 0.04 2.39
CA TYR A 67 13.26 1.33 2.93
C TYR A 67 13.14 1.32 4.46
N LEU A 68 12.83 0.16 5.05
CA LEU A 68 12.67 -0.03 6.48
C LEU A 68 13.54 -1.21 6.94
N ASN A 69 14.57 -0.90 7.73
CA ASN A 69 15.42 -1.91 8.35
C ASN A 69 14.71 -2.63 9.51
N ASP A 70 13.72 -1.99 10.13
CA ASP A 70 12.93 -2.53 11.22
C ASP A 70 11.45 -2.19 10.99
N ILE A 71 10.65 -3.23 10.76
CA ILE A 71 9.21 -3.10 10.49
C ILE A 71 8.42 -2.76 11.77
N VAL A 72 9.01 -2.96 12.96
CA VAL A 72 8.40 -2.61 14.26
C VAL A 72 8.27 -1.09 14.43
N LEU A 73 9.06 -0.31 13.67
CA LEU A 73 8.97 1.15 13.65
C LEU A 73 7.80 1.68 12.82
N LEU A 74 7.12 0.83 12.05
CA LEU A 74 5.89 1.23 11.39
C LEU A 74 4.80 1.39 12.46
N ASP A 75 4.30 2.61 12.61
CA ASP A 75 3.00 2.78 13.23
C ASP A 75 1.93 2.38 12.22
N VAL A 76 1.14 1.39 12.62
CA VAL A 76 0.27 0.67 11.71
C VAL A 76 -1.14 1.21 11.89
N ASP A 77 -1.50 2.15 11.02
CA ASP A 77 -2.73 2.94 11.14
C ASP A 77 -4.02 2.15 10.84
N TRP A 78 -3.95 0.87 10.43
CA TRP A 78 -5.15 0.02 10.36
C TRP A 78 -5.70 -0.40 11.74
N LYS A 79 -5.12 0.10 12.83
CA LYS A 79 -5.82 0.21 14.13
C LYS A 79 -6.88 1.31 14.16
N CYS A 80 -7.13 2.03 13.06
CA CYS A 80 -8.40 2.70 12.87
C CYS A 80 -9.50 1.63 12.82
N ASP A 81 -10.48 1.76 13.71
CA ASP A 81 -11.72 0.98 13.74
C ASP A 81 -12.30 0.84 12.34
N ASN A 82 -11.98 -0.27 11.66
CA ASN A 82 -12.51 -0.57 10.35
C ASN A 82 -14.02 -0.76 10.53
N PRO A 83 -14.90 0.16 10.06
CA PRO A 83 -16.32 -0.07 10.20
C PRO A 83 -16.67 -1.19 9.22
N LEU A 84 -17.01 -2.36 9.78
CA LEU A 84 -17.60 -3.49 9.06
C LEU A 84 -18.85 -3.07 8.28
#